data_AF-S3IFI9-F1
#
_entry.id   AF-S3IFI9-F1
#
_cell.length_a   1.000
_cell.length_b   1.000
_cell.length_c   1.000
_cell.angle_alpha   90.00
_cell.angle_beta   90.00
_cell.angle_gamma   90.00
#
_symmetry.space_group_name_H-M   'P 1'
#
loop_
_entity.id
_entity.type
_entity.pdbx_description
1 polymer ?
#
loop_
_entity_poly.entity_id
_entity_poly.type
_entity_poly.pdbx_seq_one_letter_code
_entity_poly.pdbx_strand_id
1 'polypeptide(L)'
;MKDFSSSSLEVASTKHGLWRTGIGLPLLCAAALFAGATVAQQPTDAQRNAIKSACRSDFLSNCSGVTPGGKEALACLQQHDASLSSGCKQALSALGGSGKAATPKSSSDASTAPAAPDTGATQKAAAPAAAAAPELSPREEMVIAREACGPDFRSYCRAVPLGGGRGIACLRENMQRLSPGCQKVLAHGL
;
A
#
# COMPACT_ATOMS: atom_id res chain seq x y z
N MET A 1 9.75 9.43 -46.15
CA MET A 1 10.27 8.25 -45.42
C MET A 1 9.10 7.77 -44.59
N LYS A 2 8.29 6.80 -45.07
CA LYS A 2 8.57 5.35 -45.00
C LYS A 2 8.65 4.95 -43.50
N ASP A 3 7.73 4.22 -42.87
CA ASP A 3 6.83 3.18 -43.37
C ASP A 3 5.62 2.93 -42.43
N PHE A 4 4.57 2.41 -43.06
CA PHE A 4 3.43 1.68 -42.51
C PHE A 4 3.87 0.40 -41.77
N SER A 5 2.95 -0.17 -40.97
CA SER A 5 2.61 -1.61 -40.94
C SER A 5 2.63 -2.27 -39.55
N SER A 6 1.43 -2.70 -39.13
CA SER A 6 1.14 -3.99 -38.49
C SER A 6 1.75 -4.26 -37.10
N SER A 7 1.01 -4.54 -36.04
CA SER A 7 -0.10 -5.49 -35.96
C SER A 7 -0.91 -5.27 -34.67
N SER A 8 -2.20 -5.64 -34.73
CA SER A 8 -3.07 -5.96 -33.59
C SER A 8 -3.96 -4.84 -33.05
N LEU A 9 -4.71 -4.18 -33.91
CA LEU A 9 -6.10 -3.84 -33.59
C LEU A 9 -7.01 -4.28 -34.73
N GLU A 10 -7.27 -5.59 -34.79
CA GLU A 10 -8.38 -6.14 -35.56
C GLU A 10 -9.06 -7.25 -34.74
N VAL A 11 -10.23 -6.91 -34.19
CA VAL A 11 -11.41 -7.73 -33.84
C VAL A 11 -12.28 -6.80 -32.99
N ALA A 12 -13.50 -6.39 -33.34
CA ALA A 12 -14.41 -6.76 -34.40
C ALA A 12 -15.24 -5.51 -34.79
N SER A 13 -15.32 -5.18 -36.08
CA SER A 13 -16.51 -5.41 -36.90
C SER A 13 -17.84 -5.07 -36.21
N THR A 14 -18.26 -3.81 -36.27
CA THR A 14 -19.68 -3.48 -36.31
C THR A 14 -19.92 -2.55 -37.50
N LYS A 15 -20.81 -3.02 -38.37
CA LYS A 15 -21.16 -2.52 -39.69
C LYS A 15 -22.05 -1.27 -39.58
N HIS A 16 -22.35 -0.69 -40.75
CA HIS A 16 -23.25 0.45 -41.03
C HIS A 16 -22.53 1.80 -40.94
N GLY A 17 -22.26 2.53 -42.01
CA GLY A 17 -22.93 2.56 -43.32
C GLY A 17 -23.21 4.03 -43.64
N LEU A 18 -22.39 4.60 -44.51
CA LEU A 18 -22.78 5.53 -45.58
C LEU A 18 -23.72 6.72 -45.25
N TRP A 19 -23.15 7.93 -45.15
CA TRP A 19 -23.63 9.26 -45.62
C TRP A 19 -22.75 10.33 -44.92
N ARG A 20 -21.76 11.02 -45.50
CA ARG A 20 -21.58 11.69 -46.80
C ARG A 20 -22.61 12.79 -47.12
N THR A 21 -22.56 13.89 -46.36
CA THR A 21 -22.89 15.29 -46.73
C THR A 21 -22.29 16.17 -45.61
N GLY A 22 -21.61 17.31 -45.77
CA GLY A 22 -21.49 18.29 -46.85
C GLY A 22 -21.46 19.69 -46.18
N ILE A 23 -20.31 20.36 -46.24
CA ILE A 23 -20.02 21.82 -46.18
C ILE A 23 -21.05 22.76 -45.49
N GLY A 24 -20.62 23.53 -44.49
CA GLY A 24 -21.30 24.77 -44.05
C GLY A 24 -20.78 25.39 -42.74
N LEU A 25 -20.02 26.48 -42.85
CA LEU A 25 -19.51 27.40 -41.80
C LEU A 25 -20.63 28.39 -41.37
N PRO A 26 -20.49 29.27 -40.34
CA PRO A 26 -20.30 29.14 -38.89
C PRO A 26 -21.50 29.76 -38.10
N LEU A 27 -21.32 30.07 -36.81
CA LEU A 27 -22.00 31.13 -36.00
C LEU A 27 -22.91 30.66 -34.83
N LEU A 28 -22.46 31.01 -33.61
CA LEU A 28 -23.19 31.22 -32.34
C LEU A 28 -24.20 30.17 -31.86
N CYS A 29 -23.85 29.44 -30.79
CA CYS A 29 -24.64 29.41 -29.55
C CYS A 29 -23.83 28.77 -28.41
N ALA A 30 -23.57 29.57 -27.38
CA ALA A 30 -23.05 29.11 -26.11
C ALA A 30 -24.10 28.19 -25.45
N ALA A 31 -23.72 26.93 -25.22
CA ALA A 31 -24.35 26.07 -24.23
C ALA A 31 -23.24 25.43 -23.41
N ALA A 32 -22.94 26.06 -22.28
CA ALA A 32 -22.20 25.43 -21.20
C ALA A 32 -23.03 24.25 -20.67
N LEU A 33 -22.66 23.04 -21.10
CA LEU A 33 -23.06 21.81 -20.42
C LEU A 33 -21.83 21.29 -19.68
N PHE A 34 -21.71 21.71 -18.42
CA PHE A 34 -20.89 21.02 -17.43
C PHE A 34 -21.44 19.58 -17.28
N ALA A 35 -20.77 18.61 -17.91
CA ALA A 35 -20.94 17.20 -17.57
C ALA A 35 -19.80 16.84 -16.60
N GLY A 36 -20.17 16.60 -15.34
CA GLY A 36 -19.27 16.53 -14.20
C GLY A 36 -18.11 15.54 -14.38
N ALA A 37 -16.93 15.98 -13.92
CA ALA A 37 -15.88 15.06 -13.53
C ALA A 37 -16.42 14.14 -12.43
N THR A 38 -16.78 12.92 -12.78
CA THR A 38 -16.91 11.84 -11.82
C THR A 38 -15.51 11.64 -11.22
N VAL A 39 -15.28 12.20 -10.03
CA VAL A 39 -14.07 11.86 -9.29
C VAL A 39 -14.16 10.35 -9.04
N ALA A 40 -13.30 9.57 -9.70
CA ALA A 40 -13.10 8.19 -9.32
C ALA A 40 -12.63 8.23 -7.87
N GLN A 41 -13.51 7.89 -6.92
CA GLN A 41 -13.16 7.85 -5.51
C GLN A 41 -12.17 6.70 -5.31
N GLN A 42 -10.89 7.01 -5.51
CA GLN A 42 -9.81 6.12 -5.12
C GLN A 42 -9.93 5.88 -3.61
N PRO A 43 -9.82 4.62 -3.15
CA PRO A 43 -9.80 4.32 -1.74
C PRO A 43 -8.71 5.14 -1.06
N THR A 44 -9.08 5.85 0.00
CA THR A 44 -8.14 6.64 0.80
C THR A 44 -7.06 5.75 1.41
N ASP A 45 -5.88 6.29 1.70
CA ASP A 45 -4.79 5.52 2.32
C ASP A 45 -5.19 4.89 3.65
N ALA A 46 -6.05 5.55 4.42
CA ALA A 46 -6.61 5.01 5.65
C ALA A 46 -7.43 3.73 5.38
N GLN A 47 -8.26 3.74 4.33
CA GLN A 47 -9.10 2.61 3.96
C GLN A 47 -8.27 1.44 3.40
N ARG A 48 -7.26 1.74 2.56
CA ARG A 48 -6.30 0.73 2.08
C ARG A 48 -5.51 0.10 3.24
N ASN A 49 -5.10 0.88 4.24
CA ASN A 49 -4.42 0.37 5.41
C ASN A 49 -5.33 -0.49 6.30
N ALA A 50 -6.59 -0.10 6.47
CA ALA A 50 -7.58 -0.89 7.22
C ALA A 50 -7.84 -2.26 6.56
N ILE A 51 -7.86 -2.31 5.23
CA ILE A 51 -8.01 -3.58 4.49
C ILE A 51 -6.74 -4.40 4.59
N LYS A 52 -5.57 -3.75 4.44
CA LYS A 52 -4.28 -4.43 4.56
C LYS A 52 -4.10 -5.08 5.94
N SER A 53 -4.56 -4.43 7.01
CA SER A 53 -4.50 -5.01 8.35
C SER A 53 -5.49 -6.17 8.52
N ALA A 54 -6.73 -6.01 8.06
CA ALA A 54 -7.75 -7.06 8.11
C ALA A 54 -7.39 -8.30 7.27
N CYS A 55 -6.81 -8.09 6.09
CA CYS A 55 -6.48 -9.13 5.11
C CYS A 55 -5.05 -9.66 5.22
N ARG A 56 -4.28 -9.25 6.23
CA ARG A 56 -2.85 -9.55 6.29
C ARG A 56 -2.56 -11.06 6.25
N SER A 57 -3.28 -11.84 7.06
CA SER A 57 -3.07 -13.29 7.13
C SER A 57 -3.45 -13.97 5.81
N ASP A 58 -4.60 -13.60 5.25
CA ASP A 58 -5.08 -14.17 3.98
C ASP A 58 -4.15 -13.83 2.81
N PHE A 59 -3.61 -12.61 2.81
CA PHE A 59 -2.64 -12.18 1.81
C PHE A 59 -1.35 -13.00 1.85
N LEU A 60 -0.85 -13.35 3.05
CA LEU A 60 0.36 -14.17 3.18
C LEU A 60 0.14 -15.60 2.69
N SER A 61 -1.06 -16.15 2.86
CA SER A 61 -1.39 -17.52 2.43
C SER A 61 -1.71 -17.62 0.95
N ASN A 62 -2.42 -16.64 0.38
CA ASN A 62 -2.95 -16.72 -0.99
C ASN A 62 -2.22 -15.82 -1.99
N CYS A 63 -1.47 -14.80 -1.54
CA CYS A 63 -0.94 -13.72 -2.39
C CYS A 63 0.54 -13.36 -2.13
N SER A 64 1.32 -14.26 -1.53
CA SER A 64 2.71 -13.98 -1.08
C SER A 64 3.70 -13.60 -2.20
N GLY A 65 3.37 -13.89 -3.47
CA GLY A 65 4.17 -13.50 -4.63
C GLY A 65 3.92 -12.08 -5.15
N VAL A 66 3.04 -11.30 -4.51
CA VAL A 66 2.61 -9.99 -4.98
C VAL A 66 3.06 -8.87 -4.03
N THR A 67 3.35 -7.68 -4.56
CA THR A 67 3.73 -6.53 -3.75
C THR A 67 2.57 -6.05 -2.86
N PRO A 68 2.71 -6.05 -1.52
CA PRO A 68 1.62 -5.69 -0.61
C PRO A 68 1.29 -4.20 -0.65
N GLY A 69 0.00 -3.87 -0.65
CA GLY A 69 -0.50 -2.48 -0.60
C GLY A 69 -0.62 -1.80 -1.97
N GLY A 70 -0.19 -2.46 -3.05
CA GLY A 70 -0.46 -2.04 -4.42
C GLY A 70 -1.85 -2.48 -4.92
N LYS A 71 -2.17 -2.09 -6.15
CA LYS A 71 -3.38 -2.54 -6.87
C LYS A 71 -3.33 -4.04 -7.16
N GLU A 72 -2.13 -4.57 -7.33
CA GLU A 72 -1.83 -5.97 -7.60
C GLU A 72 -2.22 -6.84 -6.39
N ALA A 73 -1.95 -6.36 -5.17
CA ALA A 73 -2.36 -7.05 -3.95
C ALA A 73 -3.89 -7.13 -3.83
N LEU A 74 -4.58 -6.06 -4.20
CA LEU A 74 -6.04 -6.00 -4.16
C LEU A 74 -6.67 -6.90 -5.23
N ALA A 75 -6.10 -6.94 -6.43
CA ALA A 75 -6.52 -7.85 -7.50
C ALA A 75 -6.33 -9.33 -7.09
N CYS A 76 -5.20 -9.67 -6.47
CA CYS A 76 -4.98 -11.03 -5.97
C CYS A 76 -6.00 -11.42 -4.89
N LEU A 77 -6.27 -10.53 -3.92
CA LEU A 77 -7.30 -10.77 -2.91
C LEU A 77 -8.69 -10.96 -3.55
N GLN A 78 -9.05 -10.15 -4.56
CA GLN A 78 -10.31 -10.28 -5.29
C GLN A 78 -10.41 -11.62 -6.04
N GLN A 79 -9.30 -12.12 -6.60
CA GLN A 79 -9.27 -13.40 -7.30
C GLN A 79 -9.37 -14.59 -6.34
N HIS A 80 -8.95 -14.41 -5.09
CA HIS A 80 -8.99 -15.44 -4.04
C HIS A 80 -10.11 -15.20 -3.03
N ASP A 81 -11.16 -14.44 -3.37
CA ASP A 81 -12.19 -13.99 -2.41
C ASP A 81 -12.79 -15.16 -1.64
N ALA A 82 -13.11 -16.27 -2.31
CA ALA A 82 -13.69 -17.46 -1.69
C ALA A 82 -12.83 -18.01 -0.53
N SER A 83 -11.50 -17.95 -0.67
CA SER A 83 -10.51 -18.46 0.28
C SER A 83 -10.10 -17.44 1.36
N LEU A 84 -10.65 -16.22 1.33
CA LEU A 84 -10.38 -15.22 2.35
C LEU A 84 -11.22 -15.46 3.61
N SER A 85 -10.66 -15.05 4.75
CA SER A 85 -11.37 -14.92 6.01
C SER A 85 -12.58 -13.99 5.92
N SER A 86 -13.58 -14.20 6.79
CA SER A 86 -14.77 -13.35 6.88
C SER A 86 -14.43 -11.89 7.16
N GLY A 87 -13.42 -11.64 8.01
CA GLY A 87 -12.94 -10.30 8.33
C GLY A 87 -12.34 -9.58 7.12
N CYS A 88 -11.56 -10.29 6.30
CA CYS A 88 -11.01 -9.72 5.08
C CYS A 88 -12.10 -9.46 4.02
N LYS A 89 -13.06 -10.39 3.85
CA LYS A 89 -14.23 -10.20 2.97
C LYS A 89 -15.02 -8.94 3.34
N GLN A 90 -15.31 -8.74 4.62
CA GLN A 90 -16.03 -7.55 5.10
C GLN A 90 -15.26 -6.25 4.81
N ALA A 91 -13.94 -6.26 4.99
CA ALA A 91 -13.12 -5.09 4.67
C ALA A 91 -13.10 -4.78 3.17
N LEU A 92 -13.11 -5.81 2.30
CA LEU A 92 -13.22 -5.64 0.84
C LEU A 92 -14.61 -5.16 0.41
N SER A 93 -15.69 -5.66 1.02
CA SER A 93 -17.06 -5.21 0.73
C SER A 93 -17.29 -3.75 1.12
N ALA A 94 -16.64 -3.26 2.18
CA ALA A 94 -16.71 -1.86 2.60
C ALA A 94 -16.06 -0.87 1.60
N LEU A 95 -15.32 -1.35 0.59
CA LEU A 95 -14.89 -0.53 -0.56
C LEU A 95 -15.96 -0.41 -1.65
N GLY A 96 -16.79 -1.44 -1.83
CA GLY A 96 -17.78 -1.52 -2.91
C GLY A 96 -19.09 -0.78 -2.62
N GLY A 97 -19.29 -0.34 -1.37
CA GLY A 97 -20.44 0.46 -0.96
C GLY A 97 -19.98 1.75 -0.30
N SER A 98 -20.26 2.89 -0.93
CA SER A 98 -19.95 4.22 -0.42
C SER A 98 -20.31 4.41 1.06
N GLY A 99 -19.30 4.72 1.87
CA GLY A 99 -19.38 5.79 2.86
C GLY A 99 -20.46 5.65 3.95
N LYS A 100 -20.30 4.68 4.83
CA LYS A 100 -20.59 4.90 6.25
C LYS A 100 -19.59 4.12 7.07
N ALA A 101 -18.78 4.82 7.84
CA ALA A 101 -18.00 4.19 8.90
C ALA A 101 -18.98 3.54 9.88
N ALA A 102 -19.30 2.27 9.64
CA ALA A 102 -19.75 1.39 10.68
C ALA A 102 -18.49 1.00 11.44
N THR A 103 -18.31 1.59 12.61
CA THR A 103 -17.43 1.08 13.65
C THR A 103 -17.64 -0.43 13.75
N PRO A 104 -16.60 -1.29 13.66
CA PRO A 104 -16.76 -2.68 13.99
C PRO A 104 -17.06 -2.73 15.49
N LYS A 105 -18.34 -2.94 15.83
CA LYS A 105 -18.72 -3.45 17.14
C LYS A 105 -18.09 -4.83 17.21
N SER A 106 -16.97 -4.89 17.90
CA SER A 106 -16.52 -6.10 18.58
C SER A 106 -17.73 -6.68 19.30
N SER A 107 -18.17 -7.85 18.86
CA SER A 107 -18.90 -8.78 19.70
C SER A 107 -18.00 -9.99 19.85
N SER A 108 -17.18 -9.93 20.89
CA SER A 108 -16.65 -11.10 21.58
C SER A 108 -17.76 -11.72 22.41
N ASP A 109 -17.76 -13.05 22.49
CA ASP A 109 -18.18 -13.82 23.67
C ASP A 109 -16.97 -14.74 23.95
N ALA A 110 -15.98 -14.40 24.79
CA ALA A 110 -15.90 -14.17 26.24
C ALA A 110 -15.28 -15.39 26.98
N SER A 111 -14.09 -15.20 27.58
CA SER A 111 -13.76 -15.75 28.89
C SER A 111 -12.59 -15.01 29.58
N THR A 112 -12.97 -14.04 30.42
CA THR A 112 -12.57 -13.81 31.84
C THR A 112 -11.11 -13.49 32.29
N ALA A 113 -10.81 -12.16 32.35
CA ALA A 113 -10.27 -11.28 33.45
C ALA A 113 -9.03 -11.63 34.35
N PRO A 114 -8.37 -10.65 35.05
CA PRO A 114 -8.49 -9.17 35.03
C PRO A 114 -7.14 -8.38 34.85
N ALA A 115 -7.28 -7.06 34.74
CA ALA A 115 -6.29 -6.04 34.37
C ALA A 115 -5.49 -5.40 35.54
N ALA A 116 -4.40 -4.72 35.18
CA ALA A 116 -3.80 -3.57 35.88
C ALA A 116 -3.40 -2.48 34.83
N PRO A 117 -3.27 -1.19 35.20
CA PRO A 117 -3.70 -0.07 34.37
C PRO A 117 -2.57 0.57 33.54
N ASP A 118 -2.80 0.75 32.23
CA ASP A 118 -2.03 1.69 31.43
C ASP A 118 -2.70 3.07 31.47
N THR A 119 -2.13 3.93 32.31
CA THR A 119 -2.32 5.37 32.30
C THR A 119 -1.96 5.95 30.93
N GLY A 120 -2.98 6.42 30.23
CA GLY A 120 -3.02 7.65 29.43
C GLY A 120 -1.79 8.03 28.60
N ALA A 121 -1.87 7.80 27.29
CA ALA A 121 -1.30 8.72 26.31
C ALA A 121 -2.31 8.93 25.17
N THR A 122 -3.04 10.03 25.30
CA THR A 122 -3.85 10.70 24.29
C THR A 122 -3.21 10.68 22.90
N GLN A 123 -3.78 9.92 21.98
CA GLN A 123 -3.48 10.05 20.55
C GLN A 123 -4.19 11.29 20.02
N LYS A 124 -3.43 12.38 19.88
CA LYS A 124 -3.85 13.56 19.14
C LYS A 124 -3.74 13.25 17.64
N ALA A 125 -4.86 13.33 16.93
CA ALA A 125 -4.91 13.25 15.48
C ALA A 125 -4.62 14.60 14.80
N ALA A 126 -4.04 14.48 13.60
CA ALA A 126 -4.04 15.39 12.44
C ALA A 126 -3.04 16.57 12.38
N ALA A 127 -2.16 16.55 11.37
CA ALA A 127 -2.33 17.26 10.08
C ALA A 127 -1.13 16.98 9.11
N PRO A 128 -1.31 17.07 7.77
CA PRO A 128 -0.26 16.78 6.80
C PRO A 128 0.65 18.00 6.52
N ALA A 129 1.92 17.67 6.21
CA ALA A 129 2.92 18.36 5.40
C ALA A 129 3.04 19.90 5.47
N ALA A 130 4.15 20.37 6.06
CA ALA A 130 4.85 21.56 5.59
C ALA A 130 6.36 21.38 5.74
N ALA A 131 7.04 21.30 4.59
CA ALA A 131 8.45 21.57 4.32
C ALA A 131 9.50 21.14 5.39
N ALA A 132 10.09 19.96 5.19
CA ALA A 132 11.43 19.68 5.67
C ALA A 132 12.31 19.30 4.45
N ALA A 133 13.58 19.69 4.53
CA ALA A 133 14.67 19.49 3.59
C ALA A 133 14.81 18.02 3.09
N PRO A 134 15.66 17.72 2.08
CA PRO A 134 15.97 16.35 1.71
C PRO A 134 16.83 15.69 2.79
N GLU A 135 16.22 15.43 3.95
CA GLU A 135 16.66 14.44 4.91
C GLU A 135 16.14 13.10 4.38
N LEU A 136 17.00 12.09 4.39
CA LEU A 136 16.71 10.74 3.89
C LEU A 136 15.34 10.29 4.42
N SER A 137 14.47 9.75 3.54
CA SER A 137 13.18 9.29 4.03
C SER A 137 13.39 8.16 5.06
N PRO A 138 12.54 8.02 6.10
CA PRO A 138 12.69 6.94 7.09
C PRO A 138 12.74 5.52 6.47
N ARG A 139 12.27 5.36 5.23
CA ARG A 139 12.37 4.12 4.48
C ARG A 139 13.75 3.93 3.85
N GLU A 140 14.31 4.98 3.26
CA GLU A 140 15.68 4.96 2.75
C GLU A 140 16.69 4.71 3.86
N GLU A 141 16.51 5.33 5.03
CA GLU A 141 17.38 5.09 6.18
C GLU A 141 17.38 3.61 6.58
N MET A 142 16.21 2.97 6.64
CA MET A 142 16.10 1.54 6.92
C MET A 142 16.75 0.66 5.84
N VAL A 143 16.73 1.09 4.57
CA VAL A 143 17.39 0.38 3.47
C VAL A 143 18.91 0.50 3.60
N ILE A 144 19.43 1.70 3.81
CA ILE A 144 20.87 1.96 3.98
C ILE A 144 21.41 1.22 5.21
N ALA A 145 20.68 1.23 6.33
CA ALA A 145 21.06 0.48 7.53
C ALA A 145 21.17 -1.03 7.26
N ARG A 146 20.20 -1.59 6.52
CA ARG A 146 20.18 -3.01 6.16
C ARG A 146 21.30 -3.36 5.20
N GLU A 147 21.65 -2.47 4.30
CA GLU A 147 22.75 -2.66 3.36
C GLU A 147 24.10 -2.61 4.08
N ALA A 148 24.33 -1.58 4.89
CA ALA A 148 25.56 -1.39 5.65
C ALA A 148 25.81 -2.53 6.65
N CYS A 149 24.78 -2.97 7.36
CA CYS A 149 24.90 -3.99 8.41
C CYS A 149 24.51 -5.41 7.97
N GLY A 150 24.03 -5.59 6.75
CA GLY A 150 23.54 -6.89 6.25
C GLY A 150 24.59 -8.00 6.27
N PRO A 151 25.81 -7.77 5.76
CA PRO A 151 26.90 -8.75 5.82
C PRO A 151 27.28 -9.12 7.25
N ASP A 152 27.43 -8.13 8.13
CA ASP A 152 27.80 -8.33 9.53
C ASP A 152 26.73 -9.11 10.29
N PHE A 153 25.45 -8.81 10.05
CA PHE A 153 24.35 -9.55 10.64
C PHE A 153 24.37 -11.03 10.23
N ARG A 154 24.68 -11.35 8.97
CA ARG A 154 24.79 -12.75 8.51
C ARG A 154 25.98 -13.47 9.13
N SER A 155 27.08 -12.78 9.36
CA SER A 155 28.29 -13.36 9.95
C SER A 155 28.16 -13.61 11.44
N TYR A 156 27.57 -12.66 12.18
CA TYR A 156 27.60 -12.65 13.65
C TYR A 156 26.24 -12.91 14.31
N CYS A 157 25.13 -12.60 13.63
CA CYS A 157 23.79 -12.57 14.22
C CYS A 157 22.78 -13.47 13.49
N ARG A 158 23.22 -14.43 12.65
CA ARG A 158 22.33 -15.27 11.81
C ARG A 158 21.24 -16.04 12.56
N ALA A 159 21.47 -16.36 13.84
CA ALA A 159 20.51 -17.09 14.68
C ALA A 159 19.46 -16.15 15.32
N VAL A 160 19.60 -14.83 15.19
CA VAL A 160 18.73 -13.85 15.84
C VAL A 160 17.47 -13.63 14.99
N PRO A 161 16.27 -13.86 15.55
CA PRO A 161 15.04 -13.63 14.81
C PRO A 161 14.87 -12.14 14.51
N LEU A 162 14.60 -11.80 13.25
CA LEU A 162 14.31 -10.42 12.83
C LEU A 162 13.01 -9.91 13.49
N GLY A 163 12.94 -8.60 13.71
CA GLY A 163 11.81 -7.91 14.35
C GLY A 163 12.05 -7.53 15.82
N GLY A 164 11.30 -6.54 16.30
CA GLY A 164 11.36 -6.07 17.70
C GLY A 164 12.74 -5.55 18.13
N GLY A 165 13.60 -5.10 17.19
CA GLY A 165 14.92 -4.55 17.50
C GLY A 165 16.01 -5.58 17.86
N ARG A 166 15.70 -6.88 17.92
CA ARG A 166 16.66 -7.93 18.34
C ARG A 166 17.94 -7.98 17.49
N GLY A 167 17.80 -7.81 16.18
CA GLY A 167 18.97 -7.83 15.30
C GLY A 167 19.93 -6.66 15.53
N ILE A 168 19.38 -5.47 15.84
CA ILE A 168 20.17 -4.29 16.20
C ILE A 168 20.83 -4.46 17.57
N ALA A 169 20.16 -5.13 18.52
CA ALA A 169 20.78 -5.47 19.80
C ALA A 169 22.00 -6.39 19.62
N CYS A 170 21.84 -7.48 18.87
CA CYS A 170 22.95 -8.39 18.58
C CYS A 170 24.12 -7.70 17.86
N LEU A 171 23.83 -6.83 16.89
CA LEU A 171 24.88 -6.06 16.23
C LEU A 171 25.62 -5.16 17.22
N ARG A 172 24.91 -4.44 18.10
CA ARG A 172 25.53 -3.60 19.13
C ARG A 172 26.37 -4.40 20.13
N GLU A 173 25.99 -5.62 20.48
CA GLU A 173 26.81 -6.51 21.31
C GLU A 173 28.10 -6.96 20.61
N ASN A 174 28.09 -7.00 19.27
CA ASN A 174 29.23 -7.39 18.44
C ASN A 174 29.97 -6.21 17.81
N MET A 175 29.75 -4.98 18.29
CA MET A 175 30.16 -3.71 17.66
C MET A 175 31.60 -3.73 17.13
N GLN A 176 32.55 -4.21 17.94
CA GLN A 176 33.98 -4.25 17.61
C GLN A 176 34.34 -5.24 16.49
N ARG A 177 33.47 -6.22 16.21
CA ARG A 177 33.67 -7.25 15.17
C ARG A 177 32.99 -6.91 13.84
N LEU A 178 32.11 -5.91 13.84
CA LEU A 178 31.40 -5.49 12.63
C LEU A 178 32.32 -4.71 11.69
N SER A 179 31.89 -4.58 10.43
CA SER A 179 32.53 -3.71 9.45
C SER A 179 32.50 -2.23 9.90
N PRO A 180 33.49 -1.42 9.49
CA PRO A 180 33.52 0.01 9.82
C PRO A 180 32.27 0.78 9.35
N GLY A 181 31.68 0.33 8.23
CA GLY A 181 30.44 0.91 7.70
C GLY A 181 29.25 0.68 8.64
N CYS A 182 29.05 -0.56 9.09
CA CYS A 182 27.98 -0.87 10.03
C CYS A 182 28.22 -0.23 11.41
N GLN A 183 29.47 -0.17 11.88
CA GLN A 183 29.82 0.52 13.13
C GLN A 183 29.41 1.98 13.10
N LYS A 184 29.72 2.70 12.01
CA LYS A 184 29.36 4.11 11.85
C LYS A 184 27.85 4.32 11.94
N VAL A 185 27.08 3.50 11.21
CA VAL A 185 25.61 3.56 11.21
C VAL A 185 25.03 3.29 12.61
N LEU A 186 25.58 2.34 13.36
CA LEU A 186 25.11 2.03 14.71
C LEU A 186 25.54 3.06 15.77
N ALA A 187 26.67 3.74 15.58
CA ALA A 187 27.21 4.70 16.53
C ALA A 187 26.58 6.10 16.39
N HIS A 188 26.29 6.52 15.15
CA HIS A 188 25.88 7.89 14.87
C HIS A 188 24.42 7.99 14.40
N GLY A 189 23.75 6.87 14.13
CA GLY A 189 22.53 6.89 13.34
C GLY A 189 22.85 7.04 11.86
N LEU A 190 21.80 7.04 11.03
CA LEU A 190 21.93 7.42 9.62
C LEU A 190 21.84 8.93 9.46
#